data_AF-A0A558HEU0-F1
#
_entry.id   AF-A0A558HEU0-F1
#
_cell.length_a   1.000
_cell.length_b   1.000
_cell.length_c   1.000
_cell.angle_alpha   90.00
_cell.angle_beta   90.00
_cell.angle_gamma   90.00
#
_symmetry.space_group_name_H-M   'P 1'
#
loop_
_entity.id
_entity.type
_entity.pdbx_description
1 polymer ?
#
loop_
_entity_poly.entity_id
_entity_poly.type
_entity_poly.pdbx_seq_one_letter_code
_entity_poly.pdbx_strand_id
1 'polypeptide(L)'
;MKKPLIIDQRLFCCPNDSLTSIRDAHMPTLRLALPFLLAGLLTACAAPQAQWGKDGTSSTQVHNAYAGCRYEIGMSDKSDNEKRGLMQFCMERDGFRLQP
;
A
#
# COMPACT_ATOMS: atom_id res chain seq x y z
N MET A 1 3.82 -17.97 -17.45
CA MET A 1 4.45 -17.92 -16.11
C MET A 1 3.83 -16.75 -15.35
N LYS A 2 3.11 -17.02 -14.27
CA LYS A 2 2.22 -16.07 -13.57
C LYS A 2 2.83 -15.82 -12.19
N LYS A 3 3.45 -14.65 -11.98
CA LYS A 3 4.06 -14.30 -10.68
C LYS A 3 2.96 -13.75 -9.76
N PRO A 4 2.74 -14.34 -8.57
CA PRO A 4 1.76 -13.82 -7.62
C PRO A 4 2.29 -12.56 -6.94
N LEU A 5 1.35 -11.65 -6.68
CA LEU A 5 1.49 -10.46 -5.86
C LEU A 5 2.03 -10.88 -4.48
N ILE A 6 3.25 -10.47 -4.13
CA ILE A 6 3.72 -10.49 -2.75
C ILE A 6 3.10 -9.25 -2.09
N ILE A 7 1.97 -9.44 -1.42
CA ILE A 7 1.46 -8.48 -0.44
C ILE A 7 2.30 -8.71 0.81
N ASP A 8 3.22 -7.79 1.05
CA ASP A 8 4.02 -7.74 2.28
C ASP A 8 3.09 -7.38 3.46
N GLN A 9 2.51 -8.42 4.07
CA GLN A 9 1.56 -8.37 5.17
C GLN A 9 2.28 -8.20 6.52
N ARG A 10 3.37 -7.42 6.59
CA ARG A 10 4.30 -7.45 7.73
C ARG A 10 4.62 -6.12 8.39
N LEU A 11 3.85 -5.05 8.18
CA LEU A 11 3.84 -3.88 9.08
C LEU A 11 2.38 -3.49 9.37
N PHE A 12 1.74 -4.11 10.37
CA PHE A 12 1.54 -3.48 11.69
C PHE A 12 0.95 -2.06 11.62
N CYS A 13 -0.37 -1.95 11.48
CA CYS A 13 -1.10 -0.82 12.03
C CYS A 13 -1.86 -1.28 13.27
N CYS A 14 -1.20 -1.09 14.42
CA CYS A 14 -1.70 -0.97 15.80
C CYS A 14 -2.77 -1.95 16.32
N PRO A 15 -2.46 -2.81 17.31
CA PRO A 15 -3.48 -3.29 18.25
C PRO A 15 -3.77 -2.14 19.23
N ASN A 16 -4.97 -1.57 19.15
CA ASN A 16 -5.46 -0.62 20.14
C ASN A 16 -6.19 -1.42 21.22
N ASP A 17 -5.44 -2.11 22.07
CA ASP A 17 -5.98 -2.83 23.23
C ASP A 17 -6.24 -1.82 24.36
N SER A 18 -7.39 -1.15 24.29
CA SER A 18 -8.03 -0.55 25.45
C SER A 18 -9.36 -1.27 25.71
N LEU A 19 -9.27 -2.19 26.68
CA LEU A 19 -10.31 -2.76 27.52
C LEU A 19 -11.78 -2.63 27.07
N THR A 20 -12.43 -3.78 26.89
CA THR A 20 -13.75 -4.00 27.50
C THR A 20 -13.94 -5.49 27.81
N SER A 21 -13.61 -5.82 29.06
CA SER A 21 -14.17 -6.98 29.76
C SER A 21 -15.68 -6.76 29.88
N ILE A 22 -16.48 -7.45 29.07
CA ILE A 22 -17.93 -7.48 29.24
C ILE A 22 -18.30 -8.88 29.73
N ARG A 23 -18.50 -8.93 31.05
CA ARG A 23 -19.16 -10.01 31.79
C ARG A 23 -20.50 -10.37 31.15
N ASP A 24 -20.79 -11.67 31.22
CA ASP A 24 -22.10 -12.32 31.25
C ASP A 24 -23.33 -11.44 30.95
N ALA A 25 -23.95 -11.66 29.78
CA ALA A 25 -25.36 -11.37 29.59
C ALA A 25 -25.99 -12.39 28.65
N HIS A 26 -26.84 -13.22 29.27
CA HIS A 26 -27.81 -14.15 28.69
C HIS A 26 -28.45 -13.62 27.38
N MET A 27 -28.28 -14.38 26.29
CA MET A 27 -28.87 -14.09 24.97
C MET A 27 -30.38 -14.36 24.96
N PRO A 28 -31.20 -13.35 24.59
CA PRO A 28 -32.26 -13.62 23.62
C PRO A 28 -32.40 -12.46 22.62
N THR A 29 -31.37 -12.20 21.79
CA THR A 29 -31.43 -11.04 20.87
C THR A 29 -30.65 -11.24 19.56
N LEU A 30 -30.68 -12.46 19.01
CA LEU A 30 -29.88 -12.85 17.83
C LEU A 30 -30.29 -12.13 16.51
N ARG A 31 -31.44 -11.43 16.45
CA ARG A 31 -31.99 -10.91 15.18
C ARG A 31 -31.67 -9.46 14.82
N LEU A 32 -31.15 -8.66 15.76
CA LEU A 32 -30.82 -7.24 15.51
C LEU A 32 -29.31 -6.96 15.43
N ALA A 33 -28.46 -7.96 15.68
CA ALA A 33 -27.00 -7.82 15.64
C ALA A 33 -26.39 -7.96 14.22
N LEU A 34 -27.14 -8.54 13.28
CA LEU A 34 -26.66 -8.78 11.91
C LEU A 34 -26.31 -7.51 11.11
N PRO A 35 -27.11 -6.41 11.14
CA PRO A 35 -26.77 -5.20 10.36
C PRO A 35 -25.59 -4.42 10.96
N PHE A 36 -25.33 -4.52 12.27
CA PHE A 36 -24.24 -3.81 12.93
C PHE A 36 -22.87 -4.44 12.63
N LEU A 37 -22.81 -5.76 12.43
CA LEU A 37 -21.58 -6.47 12.03
C LEU A 37 -21.16 -6.16 10.58
N LEU A 38 -22.09 -5.91 9.65
CA LEU A 38 -21.75 -5.56 8.26
C LEU A 38 -21.27 -4.11 8.10
N ALA A 39 -21.75 -3.17 8.92
CA ALA A 39 -21.40 -1.76 8.79
C ALA A 39 -19.93 -1.44 9.17
N GLY A 40 -19.30 -2.29 10.00
CA GLY A 40 -17.90 -2.10 10.44
C GLY A 40 -16.84 -2.51 9.41
N LEU A 41 -17.22 -3.22 8.33
CA LEU A 41 -16.26 -3.71 7.33
C LEU A 41 -15.85 -2.65 6.29
N LEU A 42 -16.51 -1.49 6.27
CA LEU A 42 -16.28 -0.44 5.27
C LEU A 42 -15.26 0.63 5.69
N THR A 43 -14.71 0.56 6.91
CA THR A 43 -13.70 1.54 7.39
C THR A 43 -12.26 1.14 7.02
N ALA A 44 -12.05 0.48 5.88
CA ALA A 44 -10.71 0.32 5.30
C ALA A 44 -10.32 1.67 4.64
N CYS A 45 -9.79 2.56 5.48
CA CYS A 45 -9.36 3.89 5.08
C CYS A 45 -8.26 3.80 4.01
N ALA A 46 -8.45 4.50 2.89
CA ALA A 46 -7.44 4.63 1.84
C ALA A 46 -6.22 5.35 2.41
N ALA A 47 -5.19 4.58 2.78
CA ALA A 47 -3.93 5.14 3.24
C ALA A 47 -3.27 5.93 2.09
N PRO A 48 -2.68 7.11 2.37
CA PRO A 48 -1.83 7.80 1.41
C PRO A 48 -0.76 6.82 0.92
N GLN A 49 -0.75 6.61 -0.40
CA GLN A 49 0.23 5.76 -1.05
C GLN A 49 1.33 6.66 -1.59
N ALA A 50 2.57 6.31 -1.24
CA ALA A 50 3.72 7.08 -1.66
C ALA A 50 3.79 7.11 -3.19
N GLN A 51 3.81 8.31 -3.77
CA GLN A 51 3.78 8.52 -5.21
C GLN A 51 4.98 9.32 -5.70
N TRP A 52 5.44 9.01 -6.90
CA TRP A 52 6.51 9.78 -7.54
C TRP A 52 5.95 11.09 -8.07
N GLY A 53 6.58 12.20 -7.72
CA GLY A 53 6.16 13.53 -8.15
C GLY A 53 7.32 14.50 -8.32
N LYS A 54 7.06 15.54 -9.12
CA LYS A 54 7.96 16.66 -9.40
C LYS A 54 7.13 17.88 -9.77
N ASP A 55 7.56 19.06 -9.33
CA ASP A 55 6.83 20.31 -9.61
C ASP A 55 6.68 20.56 -11.11
N GLY A 56 5.49 21.01 -11.51
CA GLY A 56 5.16 21.31 -12.91
C GLY A 56 5.08 20.09 -13.84
N THR A 57 5.08 18.87 -13.31
CA THR A 57 5.09 17.63 -14.11
C THR A 57 3.72 16.97 -14.10
N SER A 58 3.23 16.55 -15.27
CA SER A 58 1.95 15.84 -15.41
C SER A 58 2.07 14.37 -15.00
N SER A 59 0.95 13.74 -14.64
CA SER A 59 0.90 12.30 -14.32
C SER A 59 1.44 11.42 -15.45
N THR A 60 1.21 11.80 -16.70
CA THR A 60 1.74 11.11 -17.88
C THR A 60 3.26 11.17 -17.95
N GLN A 61 3.87 12.31 -17.61
CA GLN A 61 5.32 12.45 -17.59
C GLN A 61 5.95 11.61 -16.46
N VAL A 62 5.34 11.60 -15.28
CA VAL A 62 5.74 10.70 -14.18
C VAL A 62 5.68 9.24 -14.64
N HIS A 63 4.58 8.85 -15.29
CA HIS A 63 4.38 7.49 -15.78
C HIS A 63 5.44 7.09 -16.82
N ASN A 64 5.72 7.96 -17.79
CA ASN A 64 6.70 7.71 -18.83
C ASN A 64 8.11 7.55 -18.26
N ALA A 65 8.51 8.42 -17.31
CA ALA A 65 9.80 8.31 -16.64
C ALA A 65 9.90 6.99 -15.86
N TYR A 66 8.86 6.64 -15.09
CA TYR A 66 8.81 5.38 -14.35
C TYR A 66 8.89 4.14 -15.26
N ALA A 67 8.17 4.15 -16.39
CA ALA A 67 8.20 3.07 -17.37
C ALA A 67 9.58 2.93 -18.03
N GLY A 68 10.22 4.05 -18.38
CA GLY A 68 11.59 4.08 -18.89
C GLY A 68 12.59 3.48 -17.90
N CYS A 69 12.58 3.95 -16.65
CA CYS A 69 13.41 3.41 -15.58
C CYS A 69 13.19 1.90 -15.38
N ARG A 70 11.92 1.46 -15.34
CA ARG A 70 11.60 0.03 -15.18
C ARG A 70 12.15 -0.80 -16.33
N TYR A 71 12.09 -0.29 -17.56
CA TYR A 71 12.59 -0.98 -18.74
C TYR A 71 14.12 -1.14 -18.69
N GLU A 72 14.84 -0.04 -18.42
CA GLU A 72 16.32 -0.05 -18.28
C GLU A 72 16.78 -1.03 -17.20
N ILE A 73 16.16 -0.97 -16.02
CA ILE A 73 16.50 -1.85 -14.89
C ILE A 73 16.11 -3.30 -15.17
N GLY A 74 15.00 -3.52 -15.88
CA GLY A 74 14.52 -4.84 -16.27
C GLY A 74 15.50 -5.61 -17.16
N MET A 75 16.30 -4.88 -17.95
CA MET A 75 17.37 -5.45 -18.78
C MET A 75 18.67 -5.73 -18.01
N SER A 76 18.75 -5.35 -16.74
CA SER A 76 19.93 -5.56 -15.91
C SER A 76 19.94 -6.94 -15.25
N ASP A 77 21.12 -7.56 -15.13
CA ASP A 77 21.35 -8.86 -14.46
C ASP A 77 21.33 -8.76 -12.92
N LYS A 78 20.90 -7.62 -12.40
CA LYS A 78 20.82 -7.33 -10.96
C LYS A 78 19.70 -8.12 -10.29
N SER A 79 19.90 -8.41 -9.02
CA SER A 79 18.89 -9.04 -8.16
C SER A 79 17.68 -8.12 -7.94
N ASP A 80 16.52 -8.68 -7.61
CA ASP A 80 15.30 -7.88 -7.44
C ASP A 80 15.44 -6.81 -6.33
N ASN A 81 16.19 -7.11 -5.26
CA ASN A 81 16.51 -6.15 -4.21
C ASN A 81 17.39 -4.99 -4.71
N GLU A 82 18.41 -5.27 -5.52
CA GLU A 82 19.24 -4.24 -6.15
C GLU A 82 18.40 -3.40 -7.14
N LYS A 83 17.52 -4.05 -7.92
CA LYS A 83 16.62 -3.39 -8.88
C LYS A 83 15.70 -2.36 -8.22
N ARG A 84 15.24 -2.60 -6.99
CA ARG A 84 14.46 -1.60 -6.23
C ARG A 84 15.28 -0.36 -5.90
N GLY A 85 16.54 -0.53 -5.48
CA GLY A 85 17.45 0.59 -5.25
C GLY A 85 17.74 1.37 -6.53
N LEU A 86 17.96 0.66 -7.64
CA LEU A 86 18.15 1.27 -8.95
C LEU A 86 16.92 2.05 -9.43
N MET A 87 15.71 1.58 -9.11
CA MET A 87 14.48 2.30 -9.44
C MET A 87 14.43 3.64 -8.73
N GLN A 88 14.76 3.67 -7.44
CA GLN A 88 14.84 4.90 -6.67
C GLN A 88 15.87 5.86 -7.29
N PHE A 89 17.10 5.39 -7.56
CA PHE A 89 18.14 6.24 -8.16
C PHE A 89 17.77 6.75 -9.55
N CYS A 90 17.10 5.94 -10.37
CA CYS A 90 16.68 6.34 -11.70
C CYS A 90 15.64 7.47 -11.65
N MET A 91 14.61 7.33 -10.79
CA MET A 91 13.60 8.37 -10.61
C MET A 91 14.21 9.64 -10.01
N GLU A 92 15.12 9.50 -9.04
CA GLU A 92 15.78 10.63 -8.40
C GLU A 92 16.71 11.40 -9.36
N ARG A 93 17.39 10.69 -10.27
CA ARG A 93 18.21 11.25 -11.36
C ARG A 93 17.37 12.14 -12.27
N ASP A 94 16.16 11.72 -12.60
CA ASP A 94 15.23 12.46 -13.46
C ASP A 94 14.55 13.63 -12.71
N GLY A 95 14.86 13.76 -11.42
CA GLY A 95 14.40 14.84 -10.54
C GLY A 95 13.04 14.56 -9.90
N PHE A 96 12.56 13.32 -9.94
CA PHE A 96 11.37 12.92 -9.20
C PHE A 96 11.75 12.64 -7.74
N ARG A 97 10.78 12.84 -6.84
CA ARG A 97 10.88 12.51 -5.42
C ARG A 97 9.66 11.71 -5.01
N LEU A 98 9.86 10.81 -4.06
CA LEU A 98 8.77 10.04 -3.48
C LEU A 98 8.05 10.93 -2.46
N GLN A 99 6.81 11.29 -2.76
CA GLN A 99 5.96 12.09 -1.89
C GLN A 99 5.13 11.15 -1.01
N PRO A 100 4.91 11.49 0.26
CA PRO A 100 4.07 10.72 1.18
C PRO A 100 2.59 10.73 0.78
#